data_AF-A0A7V4S3S5-F1
#
_entry.id   AF-A0A7V4S3S5-F1
#
_cell.length_a   1.000
_cell.length_b   1.000
_cell.length_c   1.000
_cell.angle_alpha   90.00
_cell.angle_beta   90.00
_cell.angle_gamma   90.00
#
_symmetry.space_group_name_H-M   'P 1'
#
loop_
_entity.id
_entity.type
_entity.pdbx_description
1 polymer ?
#
loop_
_entity_poly.entity_id
_entity_poly.type
_entity_poly.pdbx_seq_one_letter_code
_entity_poly.pdbx_strand_id
1 'polypeptide(L)'
;MKRIDIFDTTLRDGFQSSGISFSVEDKIKIAKALDSFGIKYIEAGWPGSNPKDELFFKIARNSLKLKNSKLVAFGSTRHKSNKPENDPNLKALVKSGTEYICIFGKTWDLHVIHALRVSLRDNLKMIEDSIRFLRQKGLKVIYDAEHFFDGFKANKE
;
A
#
# COMPACT_ATOMS: atom_id res chain seq x y z
N MET A 1 -25.58 -10.13 11.98
CA MET A 1 -25.06 -10.32 10.61
C MET A 1 -23.56 -10.04 10.61
N LYS A 2 -22.73 -10.88 9.97
CA LYS A 2 -21.29 -10.61 9.82
C LYS A 2 -21.10 -9.57 8.72
N ARG A 3 -20.27 -8.55 8.97
CA ARG A 3 -19.90 -7.55 7.96
C ARG A 3 -18.69 -8.05 7.17
N ILE A 4 -18.80 -8.02 5.85
CA ILE A 4 -17.73 -8.35 4.92
C ILE A 4 -17.44 -7.09 4.11
N ASP A 5 -16.22 -6.58 4.20
CA ASP A 5 -15.75 -5.45 3.40
C ASP A 5 -14.88 -5.99 2.25
N ILE A 6 -15.06 -5.44 1.04
CA ILE A 6 -14.28 -5.82 -0.15
C ILE A 6 -13.10 -4.85 -0.33
N PHE A 7 -11.92 -5.43 -0.56
CA PHE A 7 -10.68 -4.72 -0.88
C PHE A 7 -10.25 -5.07 -2.30
N ASP A 8 -10.33 -4.09 -3.21
CA ASP A 8 -10.02 -4.27 -4.63
C ASP A 8 -8.63 -3.73 -4.97
N THR A 9 -7.86 -4.50 -5.74
CA THR A 9 -6.49 -4.18 -6.15
C THR A 9 -6.33 -3.96 -7.65
N THR A 10 -7.42 -3.78 -8.41
CA THR A 10 -7.41 -3.60 -9.88
C THR A 10 -6.47 -2.47 -10.30
N LEU A 11 -6.47 -1.36 -9.56
CA LEU A 11 -5.68 -0.17 -9.85
C LEU A 11 -4.21 -0.21 -9.39
N ARG A 12 -3.79 -1.29 -8.72
CA ARG A 12 -2.40 -1.55 -8.31
C ARG A 12 -1.90 -2.86 -8.90
N ASP A 13 -2.39 -3.98 -8.38
CA ASP A 13 -1.90 -5.32 -8.74
C ASP A 13 -2.38 -5.73 -10.13
N GLY A 14 -3.65 -5.47 -10.44
CA GLY A 14 -4.19 -5.68 -11.78
C GLY A 14 -3.44 -4.89 -12.87
N PHE A 15 -3.01 -3.67 -12.53
CA PHE A 15 -2.23 -2.80 -13.42
C PHE A 15 -0.79 -3.30 -13.69
N GLN A 16 -0.21 -4.12 -12.81
CA GLN A 16 1.16 -4.63 -13.01
C GLN A 16 1.25 -5.77 -14.04
N SER A 17 0.12 -6.21 -14.60
CA SER A 17 0.09 -7.22 -15.65
C SER A 17 0.68 -6.69 -16.97
N SER A 18 1.50 -7.52 -17.62
CA SER A 18 2.11 -7.18 -18.91
C SER A 18 1.05 -6.78 -19.95
N GLY A 19 1.30 -5.69 -20.68
CA GLY A 19 0.40 -5.17 -21.71
C GLY A 19 -0.72 -4.26 -21.19
N ILE A 20 -0.85 -4.04 -19.89
CA ILE A 20 -1.83 -3.11 -19.31
C ILE A 20 -1.15 -1.78 -18.98
N SER A 21 -1.75 -0.67 -19.45
CA SER A 21 -1.29 0.68 -19.10
C SER A 21 -2.48 1.63 -19.00
N PHE A 22 -2.81 2.05 -17.79
CA PHE A 22 -3.83 3.07 -17.54
C PHE A 22 -3.23 4.48 -17.59
N SER A 23 -3.95 5.39 -18.23
CA SER A 23 -3.79 6.83 -18.00
C SER A 23 -4.35 7.21 -16.62
N VAL A 24 -4.05 8.41 -16.12
CA VAL A 24 -4.62 8.89 -14.85
C VAL A 24 -6.14 9.03 -14.96
N GLU A 25 -6.62 9.42 -16.13
CA GLU A 25 -8.03 9.53 -16.47
C GLU A 25 -8.73 8.17 -16.41
N ASP A 26 -8.08 7.11 -16.90
CA ASP A 26 -8.59 5.74 -16.80
C ASP A 26 -8.68 5.31 -15.35
N LYS A 27 -7.65 5.57 -14.54
CA LYS A 27 -7.68 5.27 -13.10
C LYS A 27 -8.85 5.96 -12.40
N ILE A 28 -9.14 7.22 -12.75
CA ILE A 28 -10.29 7.97 -12.20
C ILE A 28 -11.63 7.32 -12.61
N LYS A 29 -11.78 6.93 -13.88
CA LYS A 29 -13.00 6.26 -14.36
C LYS A 29 -13.22 4.92 -13.66
N ILE A 30 -12.18 4.11 -13.55
CA ILE A 30 -12.22 2.81 -12.87
C ILE A 30 -12.53 3.00 -11.38
N ALA A 31 -11.90 3.94 -10.69
CA ALA A 31 -12.19 4.22 -9.28
C ALA A 31 -13.65 4.61 -9.04
N LYS A 32 -14.26 5.39 -9.94
CA LYS A 32 -15.70 5.72 -9.89
C LYS A 32 -16.58 4.51 -10.13
N ALA A 33 -16.20 3.64 -11.07
CA ALA A 33 -16.93 2.41 -11.33
C ALA A 33 -16.91 1.49 -10.09
N LEU A 34 -15.73 1.25 -9.51
CA LEU A 34 -15.58 0.46 -8.28
C LEU A 34 -16.40 1.05 -7.11
N ASP A 35 -16.44 2.38 -6.98
CA ASP A 35 -17.30 3.05 -5.99
C ASP A 35 -18.80 2.84 -6.23
N SER A 36 -19.24 2.87 -7.50
CA SER A 36 -20.63 2.55 -7.83
C SER A 36 -21.01 1.09 -7.57
N PHE A 37 -20.05 0.16 -7.66
CA PHE A 37 -20.24 -1.24 -7.27
C PHE A 37 -20.31 -1.43 -5.74
N GLY A 38 -19.99 -0.41 -4.95
CA GLY A 38 -20.03 -0.47 -3.48
C GLY A 38 -18.78 -1.09 -2.85
N ILE A 39 -17.65 -1.12 -3.58
CA ILE A 39 -16.37 -1.61 -3.05
C ILE A 39 -15.94 -0.74 -1.86
N LYS A 40 -15.47 -1.36 -0.77
CA LYS A 40 -15.12 -0.59 0.44
C LYS A 40 -13.75 0.07 0.34
N TYR A 41 -12.75 -0.68 -0.11
CA TYR A 41 -11.38 -0.23 -0.21
C TYR A 41 -10.87 -0.42 -1.64
N ILE A 42 -10.30 0.64 -2.21
CA ILE A 42 -9.71 0.61 -3.55
C ILE A 42 -8.23 0.92 -3.41
N GLU A 43 -7.37 -0.08 -3.63
CA GLU A 43 -5.92 0.11 -3.67
C GLU A 43 -5.51 0.73 -5.00
N ALA A 44 -5.18 2.02 -4.95
CA ALA A 44 -5.17 2.87 -6.13
C ALA A 44 -3.76 3.22 -6.64
N GLY A 45 -2.75 2.45 -6.23
CA GLY A 45 -1.38 2.54 -6.74
C GLY A 45 -0.32 2.87 -5.68
N TRP A 46 0.92 3.00 -6.15
CA TRP A 46 2.11 3.20 -5.33
C TRP A 46 2.76 4.57 -5.62
N PRO A 47 2.39 5.63 -4.89
CA PRO A 47 2.85 7.00 -5.19
C PRO A 47 4.35 7.21 -5.00
N GLY A 48 5.00 6.41 -4.15
CA GLY A 48 6.46 6.44 -3.97
C GLY A 48 7.26 5.75 -5.09
N SER A 49 6.61 5.00 -5.98
CA SER A 49 7.26 4.21 -7.04
C SER A 49 6.85 4.67 -8.44
N ASN A 50 5.61 5.12 -8.63
CA ASN A 50 5.08 5.48 -9.94
C ASN A 50 4.59 6.95 -9.99
N PRO A 51 5.19 7.82 -10.83
CA PRO A 51 4.77 9.22 -10.98
C PRO A 51 3.31 9.40 -11.41
N LYS A 52 2.76 8.46 -12.19
CA LYS A 52 1.33 8.49 -12.56
C LYS A 52 0.43 8.29 -11.35
N ASP A 53 0.85 7.47 -10.39
CA ASP A 53 0.09 7.23 -9.16
C ASP A 53 0.17 8.45 -8.23
N GLU A 54 1.33 9.09 -8.11
CA GLU A 54 1.45 10.36 -7.40
C GLU A 54 0.50 11.42 -8.01
N LEU A 55 0.48 11.56 -9.33
CA LEU A 55 -0.42 12.48 -10.03
C LEU A 55 -1.89 12.11 -9.82
N PHE A 56 -2.23 10.82 -9.90
CA PHE A 56 -3.57 10.32 -9.62
C PHE A 56 -4.03 10.72 -8.21
N PHE A 57 -3.24 10.47 -7.16
CA PHE A 57 -3.62 10.84 -5.80
C PHE A 57 -3.74 12.35 -5.60
N LYS A 58 -2.88 13.14 -6.27
CA LYS A 58 -2.96 14.61 -6.26
C LYS A 58 -4.27 15.10 -6.87
N ILE A 59 -4.69 14.55 -8.01
CA ILE A 59 -5.95 14.91 -8.68
C ILE A 59 -7.14 14.40 -7.86
N ALA A 60 -7.10 13.13 -7.43
CA ALA A 60 -8.18 12.47 -6.71
C ALA A 60 -8.56 13.22 -5.43
N ARG A 61 -7.58 13.75 -4.68
CA ARG A 61 -7.85 14.56 -3.48
C ARG A 61 -8.78 15.75 -3.74
N ASN A 62 -8.65 16.38 -4.91
CA ASN A 62 -9.34 17.62 -5.22
C ASN A 62 -10.63 17.39 -6.01
N SER A 63 -10.69 16.35 -6.84
CA SER A 63 -11.77 16.18 -7.82
C SER A 63 -12.54 14.87 -7.71
N LEU A 64 -12.01 13.85 -7.01
CA LEU A 64 -12.65 12.54 -6.92
C LEU A 64 -13.45 12.40 -5.62
N LYS A 65 -14.77 12.55 -5.74
CA LYS A 65 -15.72 12.32 -4.65
C LYS A 65 -16.30 10.91 -4.75
N LEU A 66 -15.86 10.03 -3.87
CA LEU A 66 -16.37 8.65 -3.73
C LEU A 66 -17.43 8.61 -2.63
N LYS A 67 -18.53 7.87 -2.83
CA LYS A 67 -19.63 7.78 -1.85
C LYS A 67 -19.45 6.63 -0.88
N ASN A 68 -18.96 5.49 -1.38
CA ASN A 68 -18.90 4.22 -0.67
C ASN A 68 -17.45 3.83 -0.32
N SER A 69 -16.54 4.08 -1.26
CA SER A 69 -15.16 3.62 -1.22
C SER A 69 -14.21 4.55 -0.48
N LYS A 70 -13.14 3.94 0.03
CA LYS A 70 -11.95 4.63 0.53
C LYS A 70 -10.78 4.27 -0.38
N LEU A 71 -10.10 5.29 -0.90
CA LEU A 71 -8.84 5.09 -1.61
C LEU A 71 -7.75 4.66 -0.62
N VAL A 72 -6.94 3.70 -1.04
CA VAL A 72 -5.80 3.17 -0.29
C VAL A 72 -4.53 3.37 -1.12
N ALA A 73 -3.54 4.05 -0.55
CA ALA A 73 -2.22 4.14 -1.17
C ALA A 73 -1.36 2.93 -0.73
N PHE A 74 -0.67 2.30 -1.69
CA PHE A 74 0.20 1.16 -1.44
C PHE A 74 1.66 1.57 -1.36
N GLY A 75 2.46 0.88 -0.53
CA GLY A 75 3.91 1.02 -0.53
C GLY A 75 4.61 -0.04 0.31
N SER A 76 5.92 0.08 0.47
CA SER A 76 6.69 -0.81 1.36
C SER A 76 6.86 -0.24 2.76
N THR A 77 7.37 -1.03 3.70
CA THR A 77 8.06 -0.50 4.89
C THR A 77 9.21 0.44 4.50
N ARG A 78 9.73 1.21 5.45
CA ARG A 78 10.92 2.05 5.27
C ARG A 78 12.09 1.24 4.71
N HIS A 79 12.95 1.89 3.95
CA HIS A 79 14.22 1.31 3.56
C HIS A 79 15.15 1.14 4.79
N LYS A 80 15.98 0.10 4.79
CA LYS A 80 16.88 -0.21 5.92
C LYS A 80 17.84 0.93 6.28
N SER A 81 18.28 1.69 5.27
CA SER A 81 19.20 2.83 5.44
C SER A 81 18.54 4.12 5.91
N ASN A 82 17.20 4.15 5.97
CA ASN A 82 16.46 5.37 6.28
C ASN A 82 15.76 5.26 7.64
N LYS A 83 15.69 6.38 8.35
CA LYS A 83 14.71 6.58 9.41
C LYS A 83 13.33 6.85 8.81
N PRO A 84 12.22 6.48 9.46
CA PRO A 84 10.87 6.66 8.92
C PRO A 84 10.57 8.09 8.43
N GLU A 85 10.97 9.08 9.21
CA GLU A 85 10.74 10.50 8.94
C GLU A 85 11.53 11.03 7.74
N ASN A 86 12.54 10.27 7.28
CA ASN A 86 13.36 10.60 6.12
C ASN A 86 13.13 9.67 4.94
N ASP A 87 12.33 8.63 5.10
CA ASP A 87 12.10 7.65 4.06
C ASP A 87 11.19 8.23 2.95
N PRO A 88 11.66 8.27 1.69
CA PRO A 88 10.91 8.89 0.60
C PRO A 88 9.62 8.15 0.28
N ASN A 89 9.59 6.82 0.42
CA ASN A 89 8.39 6.02 0.21
C ASN A 89 7.34 6.34 1.29
N LEU A 90 7.72 6.35 2.57
CA LEU A 90 6.77 6.70 3.64
C LEU A 90 6.28 8.15 3.52
N LYS A 91 7.15 9.09 3.11
CA LYS A 91 6.74 10.48 2.82
C LYS A 91 5.74 10.55 1.67
N ALA A 92 5.94 9.78 0.60
CA ALA A 92 5.02 9.72 -0.52
C ALA A 92 3.64 9.17 -0.12
N LEU A 93 3.60 8.16 0.77
CA LEU A 93 2.35 7.63 1.33
C LEU A 93 1.59 8.71 2.12
N VAL A 94 2.27 9.45 3.00
CA VAL A 94 1.66 10.57 3.74
C VAL A 94 1.17 11.65 2.77
N LYS A 95 2.00 11.98 1.77
CA LYS A 95 1.68 12.98 0.73
C LYS A 95 0.53 12.54 -0.16
N SER A 96 0.17 11.24 -0.24
CA SER A 96 -0.98 10.73 -1.00
C SER A 96 -2.33 11.27 -0.46
N GLY A 97 -2.38 11.65 0.81
CA GLY A 97 -3.56 12.25 1.46
C GLY A 97 -4.77 11.34 1.51
N THR A 98 -4.55 10.02 1.42
CA THR A 98 -5.56 9.01 1.69
C THR A 98 -5.77 8.83 3.20
N GLU A 99 -6.97 8.38 3.61
CA GLU A 99 -7.23 8.03 5.01
C GLU A 99 -6.61 6.67 5.38
N TYR A 100 -6.55 5.76 4.40
CA TYR A 100 -6.04 4.40 4.55
C TYR A 100 -4.81 4.21 3.68
N ILE A 101 -3.84 3.48 4.19
CA ILE A 101 -2.67 3.02 3.45
C ILE A 101 -2.50 1.51 3.65
N CYS A 102 -1.97 0.85 2.63
CA CYS A 102 -1.53 -0.53 2.69
C CYS A 102 -0.01 -0.53 2.56
N ILE A 103 0.70 -1.09 3.54
CA ILE A 103 2.15 -1.30 3.40
C ILE A 103 2.48 -2.77 3.51
N PHE A 104 3.41 -3.24 2.68
CA PHE A 104 3.91 -4.60 2.79
C PHE A 104 5.26 -4.67 3.49
N GLY A 105 5.52 -5.79 4.16
CA GLY A 105 6.81 -6.18 4.70
C GLY A 105 7.09 -7.66 4.48
N LYS A 106 8.35 -8.02 4.20
CA LYS A 106 8.76 -9.41 4.00
C LYS A 106 8.57 -10.20 5.29
N THR A 107 7.77 -11.27 5.22
CA THR A 107 7.40 -12.10 6.38
C THR A 107 7.96 -13.53 6.29
N TRP A 108 8.76 -13.82 5.27
CA TRP A 108 9.55 -15.05 5.17
C TRP A 108 11.03 -14.75 5.36
N ASP A 109 11.69 -15.45 6.28
CA ASP A 109 13.10 -15.29 6.63
C ASP A 109 14.04 -15.31 5.43
N LEU A 110 13.78 -16.17 4.43
CA LEU A 110 14.51 -16.24 3.17
C LEU A 110 14.58 -14.86 2.50
N HIS A 111 13.44 -14.18 2.38
CA HIS A 111 13.39 -12.86 1.74
C HIS A 111 14.01 -11.78 2.62
N VAL A 112 13.87 -11.89 3.94
CA VAL A 112 14.51 -10.96 4.88
C VAL A 112 16.04 -11.03 4.76
N ILE A 113 16.60 -12.23 4.79
CA ILE A 113 18.06 -12.44 4.78
C ILE A 113 18.64 -12.19 3.39
N HIS A 114 18.02 -12.70 2.33
CA HIS A 114 18.62 -12.67 1.00
C HIS A 114 18.22 -11.45 0.15
N ALA A 115 16.95 -11.01 0.24
CA ALA A 115 16.47 -9.86 -0.54
C ALA A 115 16.72 -8.54 0.20
N LEU A 116 16.28 -8.42 1.46
CA LEU A 116 16.48 -7.20 2.25
C LEU A 116 17.91 -7.09 2.80
N ARG A 117 18.58 -8.22 3.03
CA ARG A 117 19.91 -8.29 3.64
C ARG A 117 19.97 -7.55 4.97
N VAL A 118 19.07 -7.94 5.87
CA VAL A 118 18.96 -7.47 7.26
C VAL A 118 18.70 -8.64 8.19
N SER A 119 18.91 -8.46 9.49
CA SER A 119 18.51 -9.46 10.48
C SER A 119 16.98 -9.52 10.62
N LEU A 120 16.44 -10.65 11.12
CA LEU A 120 15.01 -10.76 11.44
C LEU A 120 14.57 -9.69 12.44
N ARG A 121 15.42 -9.38 13.43
CA ARG A 121 15.19 -8.32 14.42
C ARG A 121 15.10 -6.94 13.76
N ASP A 122 16.00 -6.64 12.82
CA ASP A 122 15.97 -5.37 12.10
C ASP A 122 14.74 -5.26 11.20
N ASN A 123 14.30 -6.37 10.59
CA ASN A 123 13.06 -6.42 9.82
C ASN A 123 11.84 -6.08 10.68
N LEU A 124 11.72 -6.70 11.86
CA LEU A 124 10.65 -6.37 12.82
C LEU A 124 10.68 -4.88 13.20
N LYS A 125 11.87 -4.34 13.45
CA LYS A 125 12.04 -2.91 13.74
C LYS A 125 11.64 -2.03 12.56
N MET A 126 11.99 -2.42 11.33
CA MET A 126 11.56 -1.70 10.12
C MET A 126 10.04 -1.67 9.98
N ILE A 127 9.36 -2.80 10.21
CA ILE A 127 7.90 -2.91 10.19
C ILE A 127 7.29 -2.00 11.26
N GLU A 128 7.73 -2.16 12.51
CA GLU A 128 7.24 -1.39 13.66
C GLU A 128 7.42 0.12 13.45
N ASP A 129 8.62 0.55 13.08
CA ASP A 129 8.95 1.96 12.87
C ASP A 129 8.08 2.58 11.76
N SER A 130 7.83 1.82 10.68
CA SER A 130 7.02 2.27 9.54
C SER A 130 5.56 2.44 9.94
N ILE A 131 4.97 1.43 10.58
CA ILE A 131 3.58 1.47 11.04
C ILE A 131 3.41 2.60 12.05
N ARG A 132 4.31 2.70 13.03
CA ARG A 132 4.26 3.75 14.06
C ARG A 132 4.30 5.15 13.45
N PHE A 133 5.22 5.40 12.52
CA PHE A 133 5.32 6.69 11.84
C PHE A 133 4.03 7.05 11.10
N LEU A 134 3.48 6.12 10.32
CA LEU A 134 2.27 6.37 9.52
C LEU A 134 1.04 6.58 10.41
N ARG A 135 0.92 5.83 11.51
CA ARG A 135 -0.11 6.02 12.53
C ARG A 135 -0.01 7.39 13.22
N GLN A 136 1.20 7.84 13.54
CA GLN A 136 1.44 9.18 14.10
C GLN A 136 1.06 10.32 13.14
N LYS A 137 1.01 10.04 11.83
CA LYS A 137 0.48 10.98 10.81
C LYS A 137 -1.04 10.91 10.65
N GLY A 138 -1.73 10.16 11.51
CA GLY A 138 -3.19 10.03 11.51
C GLY A 138 -3.74 9.02 10.51
N LEU A 139 -2.88 8.23 9.86
CA LEU A 139 -3.30 7.27 8.83
C LEU A 139 -3.80 5.97 9.47
N LYS A 140 -4.74 5.30 8.78
CA LYS A 140 -5.13 3.93 9.09
C LYS A 140 -4.30 2.99 8.25
N VAL A 141 -3.57 2.09 8.90
CA VAL A 141 -2.57 1.24 8.24
C VAL A 141 -3.12 -0.18 8.15
N ILE A 142 -3.15 -0.70 6.94
CA ILE A 142 -3.31 -2.12 6.63
C ILE A 142 -1.89 -2.65 6.37
N TYR A 143 -1.54 -3.75 7.02
CA TYR A 143 -0.24 -4.40 6.84
C TYR A 143 -0.41 -5.67 6.00
N ASP A 144 0.32 -5.73 4.90
CA ASP A 144 0.41 -6.90 4.02
C ASP A 144 1.67 -7.72 4.39
N ALA A 145 1.44 -8.91 4.93
CA ALA A 145 2.49 -9.84 5.31
C ALA A 145 2.97 -10.59 4.06
N GLU A 146 3.91 -10.00 3.31
CA GLU A 146 4.35 -10.53 2.04
C GLU A 146 5.08 -11.88 2.23
N HIS A 147 4.70 -12.88 1.41
CA HIS A 147 5.12 -14.28 1.54
C HIS A 147 4.72 -14.98 2.84
N PHE A 148 3.67 -14.50 3.52
CA PHE A 148 3.22 -15.07 4.80
C PHE A 148 3.03 -16.59 4.77
N PHE A 149 2.36 -17.15 3.76
CA PHE A 149 2.06 -18.58 3.76
C PHE A 149 3.31 -19.46 3.58
N ASP A 150 4.28 -19.02 2.79
CA ASP A 150 5.54 -19.74 2.60
C ASP A 150 6.42 -19.61 3.84
N GLY A 151 6.49 -18.41 4.43
CA GLY A 151 7.09 -18.19 5.74
C GLY A 151 6.47 -19.09 6.79
N PHE A 152 5.15 -19.04 6.98
CA PHE A 152 4.46 -19.90 7.94
C PHE A 152 4.72 -21.41 7.72
N LYS A 153 4.81 -21.88 6.47
CA LYS A 153 5.16 -23.28 6.20
C LYS A 153 6.61 -23.62 6.59
N ALA A 154 7.55 -22.71 6.32
CA ALA A 154 8.96 -22.89 6.61
C ALA A 154 9.28 -22.74 8.10
N ASN A 155 8.67 -21.73 8.74
CA ASN A 155 8.85 -21.36 10.14
C ASN A 155 7.48 -21.00 10.75
N LYS A 156 6.81 -21.99 11.36
CA LYS A 156 5.48 -21.83 11.99
C LYS A 156 5.51 -21.05 13.30
N GLU A 157 6.67 -21.04 13.97
CA GLU A 157 6.94 -20.31 15.22
C GLU A 157 7.50 -18.93 14.92
#